data_AF-A0A4Y9ZS19-F1
#
_entry.id   AF-A0A4Y9ZS19-F1
#
_cell.length_a   1.000
_cell.length_b   1.000
_cell.length_c   1.000
_cell.angle_alpha   90.00
_cell.angle_beta   90.00
_cell.angle_gamma   90.00
#
_symmetry.space_group_name_H-M   'P 1'
#
loop_
_entity.id
_entity.type
_entity.pdbx_description
1 polymer ?
#
loop_
_entity_poly.entity_id
_entity_poly.type
_entity_poly.pdbx_seq_one_letter_code
_entity_poly.pdbx_strand_id
1 'polypeptide(L)'
;MRQPSAEKNRKKQETAKLYLWTYDADEFEDNRYLPAVDADELKAFENWQPNNRDDDSGLPGLIAAELPYHKSLQRDVKDRSRDIGKLFDVFVNANNGSSMSFCMFYEGDPEHVLLEATLSLTKPITGPFVEVKLITAMHDQVDGFYPWPGKPHPLHQQGYRYIVSMHVEDDPKILHLSQRLDRNHALGLEVDGDDLDDEDF
;
A
#
# COMPACT_ATOMS: atom_id res chain seq x y z
N MET A 1 35.38 18.01 27.70
CA MET A 1 35.03 16.60 27.46
C MET A 1 33.75 16.59 26.64
N ARG A 2 33.79 16.18 25.37
CA ARG A 2 32.59 16.02 24.53
C ARG A 2 32.32 14.52 24.43
N GLN A 3 31.14 14.09 24.86
CA GLN A 3 30.66 12.74 24.63
C GLN A 3 30.37 12.56 23.13
N PRO A 4 30.77 11.44 22.50
CA PRO A 4 30.26 11.11 21.18
C PRO A 4 28.82 10.62 21.32
N SER A 5 27.90 11.34 20.68
CA SER A 5 26.52 10.93 20.47
C SER A 5 26.48 9.62 19.70
N ALA A 6 25.82 8.62 20.30
CA ALA A 6 25.59 7.32 19.71
C ALA A 6 24.69 7.47 18.47
N GLU A 7 25.31 7.61 17.32
CA GLU A 7 24.67 7.40 16.02
C GLU A 7 24.38 5.90 15.93
N LYS A 8 23.15 5.51 16.31
CA LYS A 8 22.65 4.15 16.12
C LYS A 8 22.68 3.85 14.63
N ASN A 9 23.71 3.13 14.19
CA ASN A 9 23.73 2.37 12.94
C ASN A 9 22.56 1.36 12.95
N ARG A 10 21.35 1.82 12.61
CA ARG A 10 20.31 0.92 12.11
C ARG A 10 20.80 0.46 10.75
N LYS A 11 21.24 -0.79 10.64
CA LYS A 11 21.45 -1.44 9.33
C LYS A 11 20.15 -1.26 8.56
N LYS A 12 20.22 -0.50 7.48
CA LYS A 12 19.10 -0.33 6.56
C LYS A 12 18.77 -1.72 6.01
N GLN A 13 17.53 -2.17 6.19
CA GLN A 13 17.10 -3.41 5.58
C GLN A 13 17.23 -3.27 4.06
N GLU A 14 17.66 -4.33 3.38
CA GLU A 14 17.81 -4.31 1.91
C GLU A 14 16.46 -4.39 1.21
N THR A 15 15.45 -4.87 1.93
CA THR A 15 14.09 -5.07 1.46
C THR A 15 13.06 -4.54 2.44
N ALA A 16 11.89 -4.15 1.93
CA ALA A 16 10.69 -3.83 2.70
C ALA A 16 9.49 -4.56 2.07
N LYS A 17 8.36 -4.61 2.77
CA LYS A 17 7.13 -5.22 2.27
C LYS A 17 6.01 -4.19 2.18
N LEU A 18 5.23 -4.24 1.11
CA LEU A 18 3.98 -3.50 0.97
C LEU A 18 2.83 -4.46 0.78
N TYR A 19 1.66 -4.13 1.33
CA TYR A 19 0.39 -4.70 0.86
C TYR A 19 -0.25 -3.71 -0.08
N LEU A 20 -0.56 -4.15 -1.30
CA LEU A 20 -1.16 -3.32 -2.36
C LEU A 20 -2.56 -3.83 -2.71
N TRP A 21 -3.42 -2.92 -3.17
CA TRP A 21 -4.78 -3.23 -3.64
C TRP A 21 -5.16 -2.34 -4.82
N THR A 22 -6.39 -2.52 -5.34
CA THR A 22 -7.03 -1.63 -6.30
C THR A 22 -8.36 -1.12 -5.74
N TYR A 23 -8.93 -0.10 -6.38
CA TYR A 23 -10.34 0.26 -6.22
C TYR A 23 -11.09 -0.11 -7.50
N ASP A 24 -12.39 -0.41 -7.39
CA ASP A 24 -13.19 -0.93 -8.49
C ASP A 24 -13.15 0.01 -9.72
N ALA A 25 -13.13 -0.60 -10.91
CA ALA A 25 -13.40 0.00 -12.21
C ALA A 25 -12.29 0.79 -12.97
N ASP A 26 -11.05 0.88 -12.49
CA ASP A 26 -9.98 1.44 -13.32
C ASP A 26 -9.20 0.33 -14.06
N GLU A 27 -9.24 0.37 -15.40
CA GLU A 27 -8.28 -0.40 -16.20
C GLU A 27 -6.87 0.06 -15.81
N PHE A 28 -6.00 -0.89 -15.45
CA PHE A 28 -4.62 -0.62 -15.04
C PHE A 28 -3.82 0.21 -16.08
N GLU A 29 -4.26 0.21 -17.34
CA GLU A 29 -3.67 1.02 -18.41
C GLU A 29 -3.85 2.54 -18.16
N ASP A 30 -4.93 2.94 -17.49
CA ASP A 30 -5.24 4.33 -17.15
C ASP A 30 -4.81 4.70 -15.71
N ASN A 31 -4.83 3.75 -14.79
CA ASN A 31 -4.39 3.97 -13.40
C ASN A 31 -3.00 3.37 -13.13
N ARG A 32 -2.00 4.24 -13.02
CA ARG A 32 -0.60 3.86 -12.78
C ARG A 32 -0.25 3.72 -11.30
N TYR A 33 -1.23 3.92 -10.41
CA TYR A 33 -1.02 3.91 -8.98
C TYR A 33 -1.68 2.68 -8.38
N LEU A 34 -0.91 1.95 -7.58
CA LEU A 34 -1.46 0.99 -6.65
C LEU A 34 -1.46 1.59 -5.26
N PRO A 35 -2.64 1.79 -4.65
CA PRO A 35 -2.77 1.99 -3.21
C PRO A 35 -1.98 0.93 -2.45
N ALA A 36 -1.31 1.34 -1.39
CA ALA A 36 -0.50 0.47 -0.56
C ALA A 36 -0.34 0.96 0.87
N VAL A 37 0.07 0.04 1.73
CA VAL A 37 0.58 0.31 3.08
C VAL A 37 1.89 -0.46 3.32
N ASP A 38 2.80 0.12 4.09
CA ASP A 38 3.98 -0.59 4.60
C ASP A 38 3.56 -1.69 5.59
N ALA A 39 4.02 -2.92 5.39
CA ALA A 39 3.68 -4.06 6.24
C ALA A 39 4.13 -3.86 7.70
N ASP A 40 5.27 -3.18 7.94
CA ASP A 40 5.74 -2.90 9.30
C ASP A 40 4.84 -1.85 9.99
N GLU A 41 4.36 -0.86 9.25
CA GLU A 41 3.42 0.14 9.77
C GLU A 41 2.04 -0.47 10.02
N LEU A 42 1.55 -1.31 9.11
CA LEU A 42 0.28 -2.03 9.30
C LEU A 42 0.33 -2.95 10.52
N LYS A 43 1.49 -3.59 10.77
CA LYS A 43 1.70 -4.40 11.97
C LYS A 43 1.72 -3.55 13.24
N ALA A 44 2.33 -2.37 13.21
CA ALA A 44 2.29 -1.44 14.34
C ALA A 44 0.87 -0.93 14.62
N PHE A 45 0.08 -0.76 13.56
CA PHE A 45 -1.32 -0.35 13.62
C PHE A 45 -2.24 -1.39 14.27
N GLU A 46 -1.87 -2.67 14.33
CA GLU A 46 -2.71 -3.75 14.87
C GLU A 46 -3.40 -3.38 16.20
N ASN A 47 -2.62 -2.87 17.15
CA ASN A 47 -3.09 -2.50 18.49
C ASN A 47 -3.31 -1.00 18.68
N TRP A 48 -3.23 -0.22 17.59
CA TRP A 48 -3.47 1.22 17.65
C TRP A 48 -4.97 1.50 17.78
N GLN A 49 -5.30 2.48 18.60
CA GLN A 49 -6.63 3.04 18.76
C GLN A 49 -6.50 4.57 18.91
N PRO A 50 -7.38 5.36 18.28
CA PRO A 50 -7.37 6.80 18.44
C PRO A 50 -7.91 7.20 19.81
N ASN A 51 -7.40 8.29 20.39
CA ASN A 51 -7.95 8.82 21.65
C ASN A 51 -9.27 9.59 21.45
N ASN A 52 -9.48 10.15 20.26
CA ASN A 52 -10.68 10.86 19.82
C ASN A 52 -10.70 10.94 18.28
N ARG A 53 -11.78 11.47 17.69
CA ARG A 53 -11.97 11.51 16.22
C ARG A 53 -10.92 12.33 15.46
N ASP A 54 -10.21 13.22 16.14
CA ASP A 54 -9.18 14.08 15.56
C ASP A 54 -7.75 13.57 15.81
N ASP A 55 -7.59 12.47 16.57
CA ASP A 55 -6.27 11.93 16.92
C ASP A 55 -5.76 10.93 15.88
N ASP A 56 -5.30 11.45 14.75
CA ASP A 56 -4.64 10.66 13.70
C ASP A 56 -3.19 10.28 14.05
N SER A 57 -2.73 10.61 15.26
CA SER A 57 -1.35 10.36 15.69
C SER A 57 -1.06 8.86 15.72
N GLY A 58 -0.21 8.41 14.79
CA GLY A 58 0.18 7.01 14.69
C GLY A 58 -0.66 6.18 13.72
N LEU A 59 -1.64 6.79 13.05
CA LEU A 59 -2.27 6.20 11.87
C LEU A 59 -1.22 6.07 10.75
N PRO A 60 -0.97 4.87 10.20
CA PRO A 60 -0.08 4.71 9.05
C PRO A 60 -0.52 5.56 7.86
N GLY A 61 0.45 6.16 7.18
CA GLY A 61 0.17 6.88 5.94
C GLY A 61 -0.13 5.93 4.79
N LEU A 62 -1.02 6.34 3.89
CA LEU A 62 -1.22 5.62 2.64
C LEU A 62 -0.08 5.90 1.65
N ILE A 63 0.21 4.90 0.84
CA ILE A 63 1.23 4.93 -0.20
C ILE A 63 0.54 4.76 -1.56
N ALA A 64 0.94 5.58 -2.53
CA ALA A 64 0.72 5.27 -3.93
C ALA A 64 2.01 4.73 -4.54
N ALA A 65 2.02 3.44 -4.90
CA ALA A 65 3.08 2.85 -5.70
C ALA A 65 2.84 3.18 -7.19
N GLU A 66 3.53 4.21 -7.69
CA GLU A 66 3.47 4.63 -9.09
C GLU A 66 4.34 3.72 -9.95
N LEU A 67 3.72 2.99 -10.87
CA LEU A 67 4.42 2.22 -11.91
C LEU A 67 4.87 3.12 -13.07
N PRO A 68 5.91 2.71 -13.82
CA PRO A 68 6.20 3.31 -15.12
C PRO A 68 4.98 3.14 -16.03
N TYR A 69 4.83 4.02 -17.02
CA TYR A 69 3.79 3.82 -18.03
C TYR A 69 4.03 2.51 -18.79
N HIS A 70 3.14 1.54 -18.61
CA HIS A 70 3.10 0.27 -19.31
C HIS A 70 1.92 0.30 -20.27
N LYS A 71 2.12 -0.17 -21.51
CA LYS A 71 0.99 -0.39 -22.43
C LYS A 71 0.08 -1.52 -21.98
N SER A 72 0.64 -2.47 -21.22
CA SER A 72 -0.08 -3.53 -20.53
C SER A 72 0.87 -4.18 -19.51
N LEU A 73 0.32 -4.85 -18.50
CA LEU A 73 1.09 -5.61 -17.50
C LEU A 73 1.82 -6.86 -18.05
N GLN A 74 1.78 -7.07 -19.38
CA GLN A 74 2.52 -8.14 -20.06
C GLN A 74 3.79 -7.64 -20.76
N ARG A 75 3.98 -6.33 -20.89
CA ARG A 75 5.04 -5.75 -21.74
C ARG A 75 5.99 -4.89 -20.94
N ASP A 76 7.23 -5.34 -20.83
CA ASP A 76 8.27 -4.60 -20.11
C ASP A 76 8.54 -3.20 -20.70
N VAL A 77 8.89 -2.28 -19.81
CA VAL A 77 9.44 -0.97 -20.16
C VAL A 77 10.96 -1.05 -20.08
N LYS A 78 11.63 -0.69 -21.19
CA LYS A 78 13.09 -0.73 -21.31
C LYS A 78 13.75 -0.05 -20.11
N ASP A 79 14.70 -0.77 -19.49
CA ASP A 79 15.48 -0.37 -18.31
C ASP A 79 14.71 -0.18 -16.99
N ARG A 80 13.37 -0.18 -17.04
CA ARG A 80 12.47 0.09 -15.91
C ARG A 80 11.75 -1.15 -15.39
N SER A 81 11.60 -2.20 -16.19
CA SER A 81 11.08 -3.49 -15.75
C SER A 81 11.74 -4.66 -16.47
N ARG A 82 11.54 -5.86 -15.93
CA ARG A 82 11.85 -7.15 -16.55
C ARG A 82 10.86 -8.17 -16.04
N ASP A 83 10.30 -8.97 -16.94
CA ASP A 83 9.33 -10.02 -16.65
C ASP A 83 8.15 -9.50 -15.80
N ILE A 84 7.64 -8.29 -16.06
CA ILE A 84 6.55 -7.70 -15.26
C ILE A 84 5.29 -8.59 -15.22
N GLY A 85 4.99 -9.29 -16.31
CA GLY A 85 3.88 -10.26 -16.36
C GLY A 85 4.00 -11.38 -15.33
N LYS A 86 5.22 -11.73 -14.88
CA LYS A 86 5.39 -12.71 -13.79
C LYS A 86 5.12 -12.12 -12.41
N LEU A 87 5.35 -10.82 -12.20
CA LEU A 87 5.00 -10.16 -10.95
C LEU A 87 3.48 -10.05 -10.84
N PHE A 88 2.83 -9.61 -11.91
CA PHE A 88 1.39 -9.36 -11.96
C PHE A 88 0.62 -10.54 -12.56
N ASP A 89 1.15 -11.76 -12.50
CA ASP A 89 0.58 -12.94 -13.15
C ASP A 89 -0.87 -13.16 -12.72
N VAL A 90 -1.16 -12.91 -11.44
CA VAL A 90 -2.49 -12.99 -10.85
C VAL A 90 -3.48 -12.02 -11.48
N PHE A 91 -3.09 -10.79 -11.81
CA PHE A 91 -3.96 -9.86 -12.55
C PHE A 91 -4.09 -10.23 -14.02
N VAL A 92 -2.97 -10.56 -14.65
CA VAL A 92 -2.92 -10.87 -16.08
C VAL A 92 -3.79 -12.09 -16.40
N ASN A 93 -3.81 -13.07 -15.50
CA ASN A 93 -4.54 -14.32 -15.67
C ASN A 93 -5.85 -14.38 -14.88
N ALA A 94 -6.22 -13.36 -14.09
CA ALA A 94 -7.49 -13.33 -13.33
C ALA A 94 -8.72 -13.47 -14.23
N ASN A 95 -8.63 -12.96 -15.47
CA ASN A 95 -9.68 -13.07 -16.49
C ASN A 95 -9.95 -14.52 -16.96
N ASN A 96 -9.23 -15.53 -16.46
CA ASN A 96 -9.48 -16.95 -16.73
C ASN A 96 -10.44 -17.60 -15.71
N GLY A 97 -11.24 -16.82 -14.99
CA GLY A 97 -12.28 -17.32 -14.10
C GLY A 97 -11.87 -17.46 -12.64
N SER A 98 -10.81 -16.78 -12.19
CA SER A 98 -10.54 -16.66 -10.76
C SER A 98 -11.54 -15.68 -10.14
N SER A 99 -12.28 -16.11 -9.13
CA SER A 99 -13.18 -15.26 -8.33
C SER A 99 -12.43 -14.32 -7.37
N MET A 100 -11.12 -14.08 -7.59
CA MET A 100 -10.29 -13.28 -6.70
C MET A 100 -10.48 -11.79 -7.01
N SER A 101 -11.03 -11.06 -6.06
CA SER A 101 -11.06 -9.61 -6.09
C SER A 101 -9.83 -9.06 -5.37
N PHE A 102 -9.05 -8.20 -6.04
CA PHE A 102 -8.01 -7.38 -5.40
C PHE A 102 -8.54 -5.99 -5.03
N CYS A 103 -9.85 -5.77 -5.22
CA CYS A 103 -10.52 -4.53 -4.88
C CYS A 103 -10.76 -4.47 -3.37
N MET A 104 -10.23 -3.44 -2.73
CA MET A 104 -10.49 -3.19 -1.31
C MET A 104 -11.95 -2.75 -1.14
N PHE A 105 -12.69 -3.45 -0.29
CA PHE A 105 -14.02 -3.06 0.17
C PHE A 105 -13.96 -2.77 1.67
N TYR A 106 -14.53 -1.66 2.14
CA TYR A 106 -14.40 -1.22 3.54
C TYR A 106 -15.45 -1.82 4.49
N GLU A 107 -16.48 -2.46 3.94
CA GLU A 107 -17.60 -3.00 4.70
C GLU A 107 -17.63 -4.52 4.64
N GLY A 108 -18.02 -5.15 5.77
CA GLY A 108 -18.20 -6.60 5.87
C GLY A 108 -16.91 -7.40 6.02
N ASP A 109 -17.06 -8.73 5.94
CA ASP A 109 -15.92 -9.63 5.91
C ASP A 109 -15.13 -9.43 4.60
N PRO A 110 -13.79 -9.51 4.62
CA PRO A 110 -12.97 -9.29 3.44
C PRO A 110 -13.20 -10.43 2.44
N GLU A 111 -13.98 -10.14 1.40
CA GLU A 111 -14.14 -11.01 0.22
C GLU A 111 -13.05 -10.76 -0.85
N HIS A 112 -12.01 -10.00 -0.49
CA HIS A 112 -10.90 -9.62 -1.36
C HIS A 112 -9.57 -10.20 -0.87
N VAL A 113 -8.54 -10.09 -1.71
CA VAL A 113 -7.15 -10.43 -1.39
C VAL A 113 -6.25 -9.22 -1.67
N LEU A 114 -5.08 -9.18 -1.04
CA LEU A 114 -4.07 -8.14 -1.30
C LEU A 114 -2.91 -8.71 -2.13
N LEU A 115 -2.07 -7.81 -2.61
CA LEU A 115 -0.79 -8.17 -3.20
C LEU A 115 0.31 -7.80 -2.22
N GLU A 116 0.96 -8.80 -1.64
CA GLU A 116 2.18 -8.54 -0.89
C GLU A 116 3.34 -8.39 -1.87
N ALA A 117 3.90 -7.18 -1.95
CA ALA A 117 5.09 -6.89 -2.74
C ALA A 117 6.33 -6.78 -1.87
N THR A 118 7.42 -7.41 -2.33
CA THR A 118 8.75 -7.15 -1.78
C THR A 118 9.42 -6.01 -2.54
N LEU A 119 9.70 -4.92 -1.82
CA LEU A 119 10.51 -3.80 -2.28
C LEU A 119 11.99 -4.05 -2.07
N SER A 120 12.83 -3.56 -2.96
CA SER A 120 14.29 -3.58 -2.86
C SER A 120 14.90 -2.20 -3.14
N LEU A 121 16.03 -1.93 -2.48
CA LEU A 121 16.89 -0.76 -2.73
C LEU A 121 17.67 -0.88 -4.05
N THR A 122 17.99 -2.11 -4.43
CA THR A 122 18.89 -2.42 -5.53
C THR A 122 18.15 -3.10 -6.66
N LYS A 123 18.44 -2.69 -7.89
CA LYS A 123 17.90 -3.34 -9.08
C LYS A 123 18.45 -4.77 -9.14
N PRO A 124 17.59 -5.80 -9.21
CA PRO A 124 18.08 -7.17 -9.20
C PRO A 124 18.80 -7.51 -10.52
N ILE A 125 19.91 -8.25 -10.41
CA ILE A 125 20.71 -8.67 -11.58
C ILE A 125 19.95 -9.72 -12.41
N THR A 126 19.20 -10.60 -11.75
CA THR A 126 18.37 -11.66 -12.34
C THR A 126 16.95 -11.61 -11.79
N GLY A 127 16.00 -12.27 -12.44
CA GLY A 127 14.61 -12.36 -11.97
C GLY A 127 13.75 -11.12 -12.27
N PRO A 128 12.45 -11.18 -12.00
CA PRO A 128 11.54 -10.11 -12.35
C PRO A 128 11.79 -8.84 -11.53
N PHE A 129 11.51 -7.68 -12.12
CA PHE A 129 11.42 -6.43 -11.37
C PHE A 129 10.56 -5.40 -12.09
N VAL A 130 10.03 -4.44 -11.33
CA VAL A 130 9.54 -3.17 -11.86
C VAL A 130 10.00 -2.02 -10.97
N GLU A 131 10.48 -0.94 -11.59
CA GLU A 131 10.85 0.28 -10.90
C GLU A 131 9.60 1.10 -10.55
N VAL A 132 9.42 1.44 -9.28
CA VAL A 132 8.28 2.20 -8.76
C VAL A 132 8.72 3.50 -8.09
N LYS A 133 7.86 4.52 -8.12
CA LYS A 133 7.96 5.64 -7.18
C LYS A 133 6.96 5.44 -6.06
N LEU A 134 7.38 5.63 -4.81
CA LEU A 134 6.47 5.56 -3.67
C LEU A 134 6.12 6.99 -3.25
N ILE A 135 4.86 7.33 -3.42
CA ILE A 135 4.32 8.68 -3.20
C ILE A 135 3.41 8.61 -1.98
N THR A 136 3.40 9.66 -1.16
CA THR A 136 2.41 9.76 -0.08
C THR A 136 1.02 9.90 -0.71
N ALA A 137 0.05 9.15 -0.23
CA ALA A 137 -1.33 9.25 -0.69
C ALA A 137 -2.25 9.63 0.46
N MET A 138 -3.46 10.01 0.10
CA MET A 138 -4.59 10.20 0.98
C MET A 138 -5.81 9.55 0.37
N HIS A 139 -6.81 9.37 1.20
CA HIS A 139 -8.08 8.83 0.79
C HIS A 139 -9.16 9.48 1.64
N ASP A 140 -10.20 10.01 1.02
CA ASP A 140 -11.39 10.53 1.69
C ASP A 140 -12.67 10.20 0.90
N GLN A 141 -13.84 10.41 1.50
CA GLN A 141 -15.14 10.15 0.87
C GLN A 141 -15.42 10.98 -0.39
N VAL A 142 -14.80 12.16 -0.51
CA VAL A 142 -15.17 13.15 -1.54
C VAL A 142 -14.37 12.91 -2.80
N ASP A 143 -13.06 12.81 -2.66
CA ASP A 143 -12.10 12.72 -3.75
C ASP A 143 -11.60 11.28 -3.97
N GLY A 144 -11.97 10.34 -3.09
CA GLY A 144 -11.51 8.96 -3.14
C GLY A 144 -10.02 8.87 -2.85
N PHE A 145 -9.34 7.87 -3.40
CA PHE A 145 -7.89 7.75 -3.27
C PHE A 145 -7.18 8.71 -4.21
N TYR A 146 -6.34 9.59 -3.64
CA TYR A 146 -5.52 10.50 -4.41
C TYR A 146 -4.04 10.44 -3.97
N PRO A 147 -3.12 10.18 -4.91
CA PRO A 147 -1.71 10.39 -4.65
C PRO A 147 -1.44 11.89 -4.47
N TRP A 148 -0.38 12.23 -3.74
CA TRP A 148 0.19 13.58 -3.71
C TRP A 148 1.47 13.70 -4.53
N PRO A 149 1.37 13.90 -5.87
CA PRO A 149 2.52 14.16 -6.71
C PRO A 149 3.45 15.22 -6.12
N GLY A 150 4.73 14.87 -5.98
CA GLY A 150 5.75 15.75 -5.40
C GLY A 150 6.01 15.53 -3.91
N LYS A 151 5.23 14.70 -3.21
CA LYS A 151 5.47 14.30 -1.82
C LYS A 151 5.96 12.84 -1.75
N PRO A 152 7.28 12.58 -1.84
CA PRO A 152 7.81 11.22 -1.78
C PRO A 152 7.58 10.59 -0.41
N HIS A 153 7.13 9.34 -0.39
CA HIS A 153 6.99 8.55 0.84
C HIS A 153 8.36 8.31 1.51
N PRO A 154 8.48 8.20 2.85
CA PRO A 154 9.74 7.89 3.52
C PRO A 154 10.48 6.67 2.96
N LEU A 155 9.77 5.62 2.53
CA LEU A 155 10.40 4.46 1.87
C LEU A 155 11.11 4.86 0.55
N HIS A 156 10.53 5.77 -0.24
CA HIS A 156 11.18 6.27 -1.45
C HIS A 156 12.43 7.10 -1.13
N GLN A 157 12.38 7.92 -0.07
CA GLN A 157 13.54 8.69 0.39
C GLN A 157 14.66 7.78 0.92
N GLN A 158 14.26 6.64 1.49
CA GLN A 158 15.17 5.54 1.82
C GLN A 158 15.65 4.79 0.56
N GLY A 159 15.23 5.14 -0.66
CA GLY A 159 15.76 4.56 -1.89
C GLY A 159 15.13 3.23 -2.29
N TYR A 160 14.05 2.80 -1.62
CA TYR A 160 13.24 1.69 -2.11
C TYR A 160 12.55 2.12 -3.40
N ARG A 161 12.76 1.34 -4.46
CA ARG A 161 12.31 1.70 -5.80
C ARG A 161 12.09 0.52 -6.74
N TYR A 162 12.29 -0.72 -6.30
CA TYR A 162 12.10 -1.90 -7.13
C TYR A 162 11.17 -2.87 -6.44
N ILE A 163 10.04 -3.19 -7.04
CA ILE A 163 9.29 -4.39 -6.68
C ILE A 163 9.99 -5.56 -7.37
N VAL A 164 10.36 -6.58 -6.61
CA VAL A 164 11.14 -7.74 -7.09
C VAL A 164 10.41 -9.07 -6.93
N SER A 165 9.32 -9.08 -6.17
CA SER A 165 8.44 -10.22 -5.98
C SER A 165 7.06 -9.70 -5.59
N MET A 166 6.01 -10.40 -6.02
CA MET A 166 4.65 -10.21 -5.55
C MET A 166 3.98 -11.57 -5.36
N HIS A 167 3.07 -11.67 -4.40
CA HIS A 167 2.18 -12.81 -4.23
C HIS A 167 0.82 -12.36 -3.66
N VAL A 168 -0.14 -13.27 -3.70
CA VAL A 168 -1.45 -13.08 -3.09
C VAL A 168 -1.31 -13.20 -1.58
N GLU A 169 -1.86 -12.23 -0.87
CA GLU A 169 -2.04 -12.24 0.58
C GLU A 169 -3.53 -12.43 0.88
N ASP A 170 -3.85 -13.49 1.63
CA ASP A 170 -5.20 -13.91 1.97
C ASP A 170 -5.40 -14.15 3.48
N ASP A 171 -4.42 -13.78 4.33
CA ASP A 171 -4.54 -13.84 5.78
C ASP A 171 -5.65 -12.89 6.27
N PRO A 172 -6.74 -13.41 6.89
CA PRO A 172 -7.88 -12.59 7.26
C PRO A 172 -7.54 -11.43 8.19
N LYS A 173 -6.53 -11.58 9.04
CA LYS A 173 -6.12 -10.52 9.96
C LYS A 173 -5.44 -9.39 9.21
N ILE A 174 -4.59 -9.68 8.23
CA ILE A 174 -3.98 -8.65 7.37
C ILE A 174 -5.06 -7.93 6.57
N LEU A 175 -6.02 -8.67 5.99
CA LEU A 175 -7.12 -8.10 5.22
C LEU A 175 -7.96 -7.13 6.06
N HIS A 176 -8.42 -7.58 7.24
CA HIS A 176 -9.19 -6.72 8.15
C HIS A 176 -8.41 -5.50 8.64
N LEU A 177 -7.10 -5.63 8.89
CA LEU A 177 -6.27 -4.49 9.30
C LEU A 177 -6.13 -3.46 8.18
N SER A 178 -5.94 -3.90 6.94
CA SER A 178 -5.88 -3.01 5.78
C SER A 178 -7.23 -2.34 5.53
N GLN A 179 -8.36 -3.06 5.66
CA GLN A 179 -9.70 -2.47 5.59
C GLN A 179 -9.91 -1.40 6.66
N ARG A 180 -9.57 -1.70 7.93
CA ARG A 180 -9.70 -0.74 9.03
C ARG A 180 -8.83 0.50 8.81
N LEU A 181 -7.61 0.30 8.33
CA LEU A 181 -6.73 1.42 7.97
C LEU A 181 -7.35 2.29 6.90
N ASP A 182 -7.77 1.71 5.79
CA ASP A 182 -8.29 2.46 4.66
C ASP A 182 -9.61 3.16 5.02
N ARG A 183 -10.46 2.51 5.82
CA ARG A 183 -11.69 3.08 6.37
C ARG A 183 -11.42 4.30 7.26
N ASN A 184 -10.40 4.24 8.11
CA ASN A 184 -10.02 5.36 8.98
C ASN A 184 -9.54 6.58 8.18
N HIS A 185 -8.90 6.36 7.02
CA HIS A 185 -8.58 7.46 6.09
C HIS A 185 -9.85 7.96 5.39
N ALA A 186 -10.63 7.04 4.81
CA ALA A 186 -11.78 7.39 3.98
C ALA A 186 -12.91 8.10 4.77
N LEU A 187 -13.32 7.54 5.91
CA LEU A 187 -14.52 7.94 6.66
C LEU A 187 -14.21 8.74 7.95
N GLY A 188 -12.93 8.82 8.33
CA GLY A 188 -12.50 9.33 9.62
C GLY A 188 -12.39 8.25 10.70
N LEU A 189 -11.88 8.64 11.86
CA LEU A 189 -11.49 7.71 12.93
C LEU A 189 -12.68 7.19 13.73
N GLU A 190 -12.76 5.88 13.89
CA GLU A 190 -13.70 5.24 14.81
C GLU A 190 -13.17 5.28 16.25
N VAL A 191 -13.98 5.73 17.20
CA VAL A 191 -13.63 5.80 18.63
C VAL A 191 -14.65 5.01 19.43
N ASP A 192 -14.18 4.09 20.27
CA ASP A 192 -15.03 3.33 21.18
C ASP A 192 -15.71 4.28 22.19
N GLY A 193 -17.04 4.25 22.26
CA GLY A 193 -17.83 5.04 23.21
C GLY A 193 -18.49 6.30 22.63
N ASP A 194 -18.32 6.57 21.34
CA ASP A 194 -19.26 7.41 20.60
C ASP A 194 -20.48 6.57 20.22
N ASP A 195 -21.30 6.25 21.23
CA ASP A 195 -22.73 6.24 20.97
C ASP A 195 -23.02 7.65 20.42
N LEU A 196 -23.54 7.72 19.20
CA LEU A 196 -24.18 8.94 18.75
C LEU A 196 -25.21 9.26 19.85
N ASP A 197 -24.95 10.32 20.61
CA ASP A 197 -26.02 11.08 21.22
C ASP A 197 -26.87 11.56 20.03
N ASP A 198 -27.79 10.69 19.62
CA ASP A 198 -29.01 10.98 18.89
C ASP A 198 -29.85 11.89 19.79
N GLU A 199 -29.37 13.10 20.07
CA GLU A 199 -30.10 14.18 20.72
C GLU A 199 -29.20 15.42 20.67
N ASP A 200 -29.43 16.28 19.67
CA ASP A 200 -29.85 17.66 19.94
C ASP A 200 -29.98 18.57 18.69
N PHE A 201 -31.26 18.90 18.40
CA PHE A 201 -31.86 20.02 17.64
C PHE A 201 -32.02 19.97 16.11
#